data_AF-A0A9E0EGQ1-F1
#
_entry.id   AF-A0A9E0EGQ1-F1
#
_cell.length_a   1.000
_cell.length_b   1.000
_cell.length_c   1.000
_cell.angle_alpha   90.00
_cell.angle_beta   90.00
_cell.angle_gamma   90.00
#
_symmetry.space_group_name_H-M   'P 1'
#
loop_
_entity.id
_entity.type
_entity.pdbx_description
1 polymer ?
#
loop_
_entity_poly.entity_id
_entity_poly.type
_entity_poly.pdbx_seq_one_letter_code
_entity_poly.pdbx_strand_id
1 'polypeptide(L)'
;MVVGSVNMDLVVEAERPARPGETLLGGRFSMAGGGKGANQAVAAARLGASVAMVGAVGGDRFGEIMLSALEEEGVDCRHVATRNGEATGVAMITVFPGGENSIIVAPGANATVTGGDLLEGGSLFEGADALLVQLELPPETAVEALKLGKTSRALTVFDPAPYTA
;
A
#
# COMPACT_ATOMS: atom_id res chain seq x y z
N MET A 1 -3.14 14.03 -2.13
CA MET A 1 -2.48 13.14 -1.16
C MET A 1 -3.09 11.75 -1.19
N VAL A 2 -2.33 10.74 -0.77
CA VAL A 2 -2.79 9.35 -0.66
C VAL A 2 -2.60 8.87 0.77
N VAL A 3 -3.61 8.18 1.32
CA VAL A 3 -3.51 7.45 2.58
C VAL A 3 -3.71 5.98 2.24
N GLY A 4 -2.67 5.15 2.42
CA GLY A 4 -2.77 3.79 1.93
C GLY A 4 -1.59 2.89 2.25
N SER A 5 -1.74 1.64 1.80
CA SER A 5 -0.79 0.57 2.02
C SER A 5 0.46 0.66 1.14
N VAL A 6 1.56 0.14 1.66
CA VAL A 6 2.82 -0.10 0.94
C VAL A 6 3.18 -1.58 1.12
N ASN A 7 3.29 -2.32 0.01
CA ASN A 7 3.67 -3.73 0.04
C ASN A 7 4.86 -4.02 -0.88
N MET A 8 5.61 -5.07 -0.55
CA MET A 8 6.44 -5.78 -1.53
C MET A 8 5.65 -6.97 -2.09
N ASP A 9 5.49 -7.03 -3.41
CA ASP A 9 4.82 -8.13 -4.08
C ASP A 9 5.85 -9.21 -4.45
N LEU A 10 5.65 -10.43 -3.92
CA LEU A 10 6.47 -11.60 -4.18
C LEU A 10 5.73 -12.51 -5.16
N VAL A 11 6.16 -12.49 -6.41
CA VAL A 11 5.46 -13.15 -7.52
C VAL A 11 6.17 -14.43 -7.92
N VAL A 12 5.44 -15.54 -7.95
CA VAL A 12 5.92 -16.84 -8.44
C VAL A 12 4.96 -17.40 -9.48
N GLU A 13 5.49 -17.92 -10.59
CA GLU A 13 4.69 -18.65 -11.57
C GLU A 13 4.48 -20.10 -11.12
N ALA A 14 3.28 -20.64 -11.30
CA ALA A 14 3.00 -22.06 -11.07
C ALA A 14 1.93 -22.56 -12.05
N GLU A 15 1.89 -23.86 -12.32
CA GLU A 15 0.85 -24.42 -13.21
C GLU A 15 -0.55 -24.40 -12.58
N ARG A 16 -0.62 -24.43 -11.24
CA ARG A 16 -1.85 -24.47 -10.45
C ARG A 16 -1.58 -24.11 -8.98
N PRO A 17 -2.62 -23.84 -8.17
CA PRO A 17 -2.48 -23.71 -6.72
C PRO A 17 -1.88 -24.97 -6.09
N ALA A 18 -1.01 -24.77 -5.10
CA ALA A 18 -0.50 -25.85 -4.25
C ALA A 18 -1.62 -26.37 -3.33
N ARG A 19 -1.68 -27.69 -3.15
CA ARG A 19 -2.57 -28.31 -2.17
C ARG A 19 -1.94 -28.31 -0.77
N PRO A 20 -2.73 -28.40 0.30
CA PRO A 20 -2.19 -28.55 1.65
C PRO A 20 -1.18 -29.72 1.73
N GLY A 21 0.02 -29.44 2.23
CA GLY A 21 1.12 -30.42 2.36
C GLY A 21 1.90 -30.71 1.08
N GLU A 22 1.55 -30.11 -0.05
CA GLU A 22 2.24 -30.29 -1.32
C GLU A 22 3.36 -29.26 -1.49
N THR A 23 4.50 -29.69 -2.06
CA THR A 23 5.53 -28.80 -2.60
C THR A 23 5.46 -28.83 -4.11
N LEU A 24 5.19 -27.69 -4.73
CA LEU A 24 5.24 -27.53 -6.18
C LEU A 24 6.54 -26.84 -6.57
N LEU A 25 7.21 -27.35 -7.60
CA LEU A 25 8.29 -26.62 -8.25
C LEU A 25 7.65 -25.56 -9.15
N GLY A 26 7.79 -24.30 -8.75
CA GLY A 26 7.33 -23.15 -9.52
C GLY A 26 8.24 -22.83 -10.70
N GLY A 27 7.82 -21.83 -11.47
CA GLY A 27 8.58 -21.23 -12.57
C GLY A 27 9.36 -20.01 -12.12
N ARG A 28 9.22 -18.92 -12.87
CA ARG A 28 9.93 -17.66 -12.59
C ARG A 28 9.51 -17.08 -11.24
N PHE A 29 10.47 -16.49 -10.55
CA PHE A 29 10.25 -15.64 -9.38
C PHE A 29 10.63 -14.20 -9.73
N SER A 30 9.85 -13.24 -9.23
CA SER A 30 10.15 -11.81 -9.30
C SER A 30 9.60 -11.08 -8.09
N MET A 31 10.23 -9.94 -7.77
CA MET A 31 9.75 -9.00 -6.76
C MET A 31 9.35 -7.70 -7.45
N ALA A 32 8.26 -7.09 -6.99
CA ALA A 32 7.79 -5.81 -7.50
C ALA A 32 7.26 -4.94 -6.36
N GLY A 33 7.28 -3.62 -6.54
CA GLY A 33 6.58 -2.73 -5.62
C GLY A 33 5.07 -2.90 -5.75
N GLY A 34 4.37 -2.91 -4.63
CA GLY A 34 2.93 -3.13 -4.56
C GLY A 34 2.26 -2.42 -3.39
N GLY A 35 1.03 -2.84 -3.10
CA GLY A 35 0.12 -2.14 -2.18
C GLY A 35 -0.74 -1.12 -2.92
N LYS A 36 -2.05 -1.12 -2.65
CA LYS A 36 -2.99 -0.24 -3.36
C LYS A 36 -2.65 1.24 -3.19
N GLY A 37 -2.24 1.63 -1.98
CA GLY A 37 -1.83 3.01 -1.69
C GLY A 37 -0.64 3.43 -2.54
N ALA A 38 0.43 2.66 -2.49
CA ALA A 38 1.65 2.90 -3.26
C ALA A 38 1.37 2.94 -4.77
N ASN A 39 0.62 1.96 -5.30
CA ASN A 39 0.27 1.89 -6.72
C ASN A 39 -0.51 3.14 -7.18
N GLN A 40 -1.46 3.60 -6.36
CA GLN A 40 -2.25 4.79 -6.67
C GLN A 40 -1.43 6.09 -6.53
N ALA A 41 -0.52 6.16 -5.57
CA ALA A 41 0.39 7.29 -5.41
C ALA A 41 1.33 7.44 -6.61
N VAL A 42 1.97 6.34 -7.05
CA VAL A 42 2.82 6.31 -8.24
C VAL A 42 2.01 6.66 -9.50
N ALA A 43 0.82 6.11 -9.66
CA ALA A 43 -0.03 6.42 -10.81
C ALA A 43 -0.38 7.93 -10.89
N ALA A 44 -0.74 8.53 -9.75
CA ALA A 44 -1.02 9.97 -9.69
C ALA A 44 0.24 10.82 -9.98
N ALA A 45 1.40 10.44 -9.44
CA ALA A 45 2.66 11.14 -9.67
C ALA A 45 3.07 11.10 -11.16
N ARG A 46 2.98 9.92 -11.79
CA ARG A 46 3.24 9.74 -13.23
C ARG A 46 2.31 10.54 -14.15
N LEU A 47 1.11 10.86 -13.67
CA LEU A 47 0.16 11.74 -14.37
C LEU A 47 0.45 13.24 -14.14
N GLY A 48 1.50 13.58 -13.39
CA GLY A 48 1.95 14.94 -13.14
C GLY A 48 1.38 15.59 -11.88
N ALA A 49 0.71 14.83 -11.01
CA ALA A 49 0.26 15.36 -9.73
C ALA A 49 1.41 15.48 -8.72
N SER A 50 1.37 16.48 -7.83
CA SER A 50 2.19 16.50 -6.63
C SER A 50 1.58 15.58 -5.58
N VAL A 51 2.27 14.49 -5.23
CA VAL A 51 1.73 13.45 -4.36
C VAL A 51 2.54 13.35 -3.07
N ALA A 52 1.86 13.50 -1.95
CA ALA A 52 2.35 13.08 -0.64
C ALA A 52 1.56 11.87 -0.15
N MET A 53 2.25 10.96 0.55
CA MET A 53 1.68 9.71 1.05
C MET A 53 1.77 9.61 2.57
N VAL A 54 0.68 9.16 3.19
CA VAL A 54 0.65 8.67 4.57
C VAL A 54 0.43 7.16 4.54
N GLY A 55 1.28 6.43 5.26
CA GLY A 55 1.28 4.96 5.30
C GLY A 55 2.39 4.46 6.22
N ALA A 56 2.71 3.17 6.15
CA ALA A 56 3.83 2.61 6.91
C ALA A 56 4.56 1.49 6.18
N VAL A 57 5.85 1.41 6.42
CA VAL A 57 6.73 0.28 6.07
C VAL A 57 7.38 -0.28 7.32
N GLY A 58 7.89 -1.51 7.25
CA GLY A 58 8.68 -2.11 8.31
C GLY A 58 10.11 -1.56 8.34
N GLY A 59 10.82 -1.81 9.45
CA GLY A 59 12.25 -1.52 9.56
C GLY A 59 13.15 -2.55 8.84
N ASP A 60 12.63 -3.18 7.79
CA ASP A 60 13.28 -4.24 7.04
C ASP A 60 13.76 -3.79 5.65
N ARG A 61 14.45 -4.68 4.94
CA ARG A 61 15.01 -4.38 3.61
C ARG A 61 13.92 -4.07 2.58
N PHE A 62 12.72 -4.62 2.72
CA PHE A 62 11.61 -4.31 1.83
C PHE A 62 11.11 -2.89 2.06
N GLY A 63 11.11 -2.40 3.30
CA GLY A 63 10.76 -1.02 3.61
C GLY A 63 11.72 -0.03 2.95
N GLU A 64 13.02 -0.28 3.04
CA GLU A 64 14.05 0.52 2.36
C GLU A 64 13.84 0.56 0.83
N ILE A 65 13.60 -0.61 0.21
CA ILE A 65 13.38 -0.72 -1.23
C ILE A 65 12.12 0.04 -1.64
N MET A 66 11.02 -0.12 -0.90
CA MET A 66 9.74 0.49 -1.22
C MET A 66 9.76 2.02 -1.08
N LEU A 67 10.41 2.55 -0.04
CA LEU A 67 10.59 3.98 0.12
C LEU A 67 11.41 4.58 -1.04
N SER A 68 12.55 3.97 -1.36
CA SER A 68 13.39 4.42 -2.49
C SER A 68 12.61 4.43 -3.81
N ALA A 69 11.84 3.35 -4.08
CA ALA A 69 11.05 3.25 -5.31
C ALA A 69 9.95 4.31 -5.40
N LEU A 70 9.29 4.64 -4.28
CA LEU A 70 8.27 5.70 -4.25
C LEU A 70 8.88 7.08 -4.46
N GLU A 71 10.01 7.36 -3.82
CA GLU A 71 10.73 8.63 -3.95
C GLU A 71 11.26 8.84 -5.38
N GLU A 72 11.76 7.79 -6.03
CA GLU A 72 12.18 7.80 -7.43
C GLU A 72 11.03 8.14 -8.40
N GLU A 73 9.80 7.75 -8.05
CA GLU A 73 8.58 8.10 -8.79
C GLU A 73 8.04 9.50 -8.44
N GLY A 74 8.72 10.25 -7.57
CA GLY A 74 8.34 11.60 -7.18
C GLY A 74 7.25 11.69 -6.11
N VAL A 75 7.00 10.60 -5.37
CA VAL A 75 6.09 10.60 -4.22
C VAL A 75 6.82 11.12 -2.98
N ASP A 76 6.22 12.10 -2.29
CA ASP A 76 6.70 12.58 -1.00
C ASP A 76 6.35 11.59 0.11
N CYS A 77 7.37 10.87 0.59
CA CYS A 77 7.28 9.82 1.59
C CYS A 77 7.62 10.27 3.02
N ARG A 78 7.76 11.57 3.29
CA ARG A 78 8.10 12.07 4.65
C ARG A 78 7.11 11.67 5.75
N HIS A 79 5.88 11.32 5.36
CA HIS A 79 4.82 10.86 6.25
C HIS A 79 4.51 9.36 6.10
N VAL A 80 5.39 8.60 5.42
CA VAL A 80 5.37 7.13 5.45
C VAL A 80 6.26 6.70 6.60
N ALA A 81 5.65 6.16 7.65
CA ALA A 81 6.38 5.83 8.85
C ALA A 81 7.18 4.52 8.70
N THR A 82 8.36 4.48 9.33
CA THR A 82 9.14 3.24 9.47
C THR A 82 8.86 2.62 10.84
N ARG A 83 8.30 1.41 10.87
CA ARG A 83 7.92 0.70 12.08
C ARG A 83 9.00 -0.32 12.45
N ASN A 84 9.94 0.10 13.28
CA ASN A 84 10.99 -0.78 13.79
C ASN A 84 10.36 -1.93 14.61
N GLY A 85 10.65 -3.16 14.23
CA GLY A 85 10.08 -4.37 14.85
C GLY A 85 8.93 -5.00 14.06
N GLU A 86 8.38 -4.29 13.07
CA GLU A 86 7.39 -4.83 12.13
C GLU A 86 8.04 -5.16 10.78
N ALA A 87 7.46 -6.13 10.07
CA ALA A 87 7.78 -6.38 8.67
C ALA A 87 6.99 -5.42 7.76
N THR A 88 7.56 -5.05 6.61
CA THR A 88 6.81 -4.36 5.54
C THR A 88 5.69 -5.28 5.05
N GLY A 89 4.57 -4.70 4.62
CA GLY A 89 3.50 -5.48 4.03
C GLY A 89 3.99 -6.30 2.84
N VAL A 90 3.45 -7.51 2.68
CA VAL A 90 3.82 -8.40 1.57
C VAL A 90 2.57 -8.99 0.94
N ALA A 91 2.56 -9.05 -0.39
CA ALA A 91 1.62 -9.89 -1.12
C ALA A 91 2.37 -11.10 -1.71
N MET A 92 1.98 -12.31 -1.32
CA MET A 92 2.41 -13.53 -2.00
C MET A 92 1.48 -13.79 -3.16
N ILE A 93 2.00 -13.67 -4.37
CA ILE A 93 1.24 -13.76 -5.61
C ILE A 93 1.71 -14.99 -6.38
N THR A 94 0.79 -15.91 -6.60
CA THR A 94 1.01 -17.03 -7.52
C THR A 94 0.27 -16.75 -8.82
N VAL A 95 0.97 -16.78 -9.95
CA VAL A 95 0.39 -16.57 -11.28
C VAL A 95 0.29 -17.90 -12.02
N PHE A 96 -0.88 -18.17 -12.59
CA PHE A 96 -1.20 -19.40 -13.32
C PHE A 96 -1.24 -19.18 -14.84
N PRO A 97 -1.20 -20.26 -15.65
CA PRO A 97 -1.42 -20.16 -17.09
C PRO A 97 -2.72 -19.41 -17.41
N GLY A 98 -2.67 -18.49 -18.38
CA GLY A 98 -3.80 -17.63 -18.72
C GLY A 98 -3.90 -16.33 -17.92
N GLY A 99 -3.01 -16.09 -16.96
CA GLY A 99 -2.92 -14.83 -16.21
C GLY A 99 -3.82 -14.74 -14.98
N GLU A 100 -4.52 -15.82 -14.63
CA GLU A 100 -5.19 -15.94 -13.33
C GLU A 100 -4.17 -15.93 -12.19
N ASN A 101 -4.59 -15.49 -11.00
CA ASN A 101 -3.71 -15.44 -9.85
C ASN A 101 -4.40 -15.78 -8.52
N SER A 102 -3.58 -16.14 -7.54
CA SER A 102 -3.98 -16.20 -6.13
C SER A 102 -3.07 -15.26 -5.34
N ILE A 103 -3.68 -14.43 -4.49
CA ILE A 103 -2.96 -13.42 -3.70
C ILE A 103 -3.26 -13.65 -2.22
N ILE A 104 -2.20 -13.78 -1.42
CA ILE A 104 -2.29 -13.77 0.05
C ILE A 104 -1.52 -12.56 0.54
N VAL A 105 -2.18 -11.71 1.31
CA VAL A 105 -1.58 -10.48 1.85
C VAL A 105 -1.28 -10.66 3.33
N ALA A 106 -0.05 -10.34 3.72
CA ALA A 106 0.35 -10.10 5.09
C ALA A 106 0.49 -8.58 5.28
N PRO A 107 -0.42 -7.92 6.04
CA PRO A 107 -0.42 -6.46 6.14
C PRO A 107 0.86 -5.86 6.73
N GLY A 108 1.51 -6.55 7.67
CA GLY A 108 2.71 -6.05 8.34
C GLY A 108 2.51 -4.66 8.94
N ALA A 109 3.47 -3.77 8.73
CA ALA A 109 3.45 -2.39 9.20
C ALA A 109 2.19 -1.61 8.81
N ASN A 110 1.52 -1.96 7.69
CA ASN A 110 0.27 -1.32 7.28
C ASN A 110 -0.84 -1.46 8.33
N ALA A 111 -0.88 -2.57 9.09
CA ALA A 111 -1.85 -2.77 10.16
C ALA A 111 -1.61 -1.90 11.40
N THR A 112 -0.49 -1.19 11.46
CA THR A 112 -0.11 -0.31 12.57
C THR A 112 -0.32 1.17 12.25
N VAL A 113 -0.89 1.51 11.09
CA VAL A 113 -1.23 2.89 10.75
C VAL A 113 -2.49 3.30 11.51
N THR A 114 -2.40 4.41 12.22
CA THR A 114 -3.43 4.91 13.14
C THR A 114 -3.88 6.33 12.76
N GLY A 115 -4.92 6.82 13.43
CA GLY A 115 -5.30 8.24 13.38
C GLY A 115 -4.18 9.20 13.78
N GLY A 116 -3.29 8.79 14.69
CA GLY A 116 -2.13 9.60 15.10
C GLY A 116 -1.22 9.92 13.92
N ASP A 117 -0.98 8.95 13.02
CA ASP A 117 -0.18 9.17 11.82
C ASP A 117 -0.83 10.17 10.85
N LEU A 118 -2.16 10.17 10.79
CA LEU A 118 -2.92 11.13 9.98
C LEU A 118 -2.81 12.54 10.56
N LEU A 119 -2.86 12.68 11.88
CA LEU A 119 -2.76 13.96 12.59
C LEU A 119 -1.35 14.55 12.51
N GLU A 120 -0.31 13.72 12.61
CA GLU A 120 1.07 14.15 12.37
C GLU A 120 1.25 14.67 10.93
N GLY A 121 0.55 14.07 9.97
CA GLY A 121 0.41 14.55 8.61
C GLY A 121 -0.57 15.71 8.41
N GLY A 122 -1.15 16.29 9.47
CA GLY A 122 -2.33 17.17 9.41
C GLY A 122 -2.23 18.34 8.41
N SER A 123 -1.05 18.94 8.27
CA SER A 123 -0.81 20.02 7.27
C SER A 123 -0.98 19.57 5.82
N LEU A 124 -0.81 18.27 5.53
CA LEU A 124 -1.08 17.71 4.21
C LEU A 124 -2.57 17.76 3.86
N PHE A 125 -3.45 17.54 4.84
CA PHE A 125 -4.89 17.53 4.60
C PHE A 125 -5.42 18.93 4.26
N GLU A 126 -4.93 19.97 4.96
CA GLU A 126 -5.34 21.36 4.73
C GLU A 126 -4.91 21.90 3.36
N GLY A 127 -3.78 21.42 2.83
CA GLY A 127 -3.23 21.83 1.54
C GLY A 127 -3.61 20.94 0.36
N ALA A 128 -4.34 19.84 0.56
CA ALA A 128 -4.62 18.87 -0.49
C ALA A 128 -5.84 19.24 -1.34
N ASP A 129 -5.66 19.30 -2.66
CA ASP A 129 -6.79 19.40 -3.60
C ASP A 129 -7.67 18.14 -3.59
N ALA A 130 -7.04 16.97 -3.36
CA ALA A 130 -7.70 15.68 -3.30
C ALA A 130 -7.06 14.72 -2.29
N LEU A 131 -7.89 13.89 -1.68
CA LEU A 131 -7.52 12.75 -0.83
C LEU A 131 -7.99 11.46 -1.52
N LEU A 132 -7.10 10.48 -1.61
CA LEU A 132 -7.40 9.12 -2.05
C LEU A 132 -7.05 8.12 -0.95
N VAL A 133 -7.99 7.22 -0.62
CA VAL A 133 -7.83 6.21 0.44
C VAL A 133 -8.44 4.87 0.04
N GLN A 134 -7.84 3.76 0.51
CA GLN A 134 -8.28 2.38 0.24
C GLN A 134 -8.44 1.58 1.55
N LEU A 135 -8.80 0.29 1.47
CA LEU A 135 -9.07 -0.58 2.64
C LEU A 135 -7.96 -1.61 2.95
N GLU A 136 -6.71 -1.34 2.58
CA GLU A 136 -5.55 -2.18 2.99
C GLU A 136 -4.88 -1.69 4.29
N LEU A 137 -5.44 -0.65 4.92
CA LEU A 137 -5.12 -0.19 6.27
C LEU A 137 -6.26 -0.56 7.23
N PRO A 138 -6.09 -0.42 8.55
CA PRO A 138 -7.19 -0.58 9.49
C PRO A 138 -8.41 0.28 9.08
N PRO A 139 -9.63 -0.28 9.03
CA PRO A 139 -10.82 0.44 8.55
C PRO A 139 -11.09 1.74 9.32
N GLU A 140 -10.80 1.77 10.62
CA GLU A 140 -10.90 2.95 11.47
C GLU A 140 -10.01 4.11 10.97
N THR A 141 -8.79 3.79 10.52
CA THR A 141 -7.84 4.75 9.95
C THR A 141 -8.37 5.29 8.62
N ALA A 142 -8.94 4.44 7.76
CA ALA A 142 -9.57 4.89 6.53
C ALA A 142 -10.76 5.82 6.80
N VAL A 143 -11.61 5.49 7.77
CA VAL A 143 -12.75 6.33 8.19
C VAL A 143 -12.27 7.69 8.71
N GLU A 144 -11.20 7.72 9.51
CA GLU A 144 -10.63 8.96 10.02
C GLU A 144 -10.03 9.84 8.92
N ALA A 145 -9.29 9.24 7.98
CA ALA A 145 -8.76 9.94 6.80
C ALA A 145 -9.90 10.58 5.99
N LEU A 146 -10.99 9.83 5.75
CA LEU A 146 -12.17 10.36 5.05
C LEU A 146 -12.79 11.56 5.78
N LYS A 147 -12.90 11.51 7.12
CA LYS A 147 -13.39 12.64 7.93
C LYS A 147 -12.46 13.86 7.82
N LEU A 148 -11.14 13.66 7.95
CA LEU A 148 -10.15 14.73 7.84
C LEU A 148 -10.16 15.38 6.45
N GLY A 149 -10.24 14.58 5.39
CA GLY A 149 -10.36 15.07 4.02
C GLY A 149 -11.62 15.92 3.81
N LYS A 150 -12.76 15.50 4.35
CA LYS A 150 -14.01 16.27 4.29
C LYS A 150 -13.94 17.58 5.07
N THR A 151 -13.40 17.56 6.28
CA THR A 151 -13.23 18.78 7.11
C THR A 151 -12.30 19.77 6.44
N SER A 152 -11.25 19.29 5.79
CA SER A 152 -10.26 20.11 5.06
C SER A 152 -10.72 20.51 3.65
N ARG A 153 -11.94 20.14 3.25
CA ARG A 153 -12.56 20.44 1.94
C ARG A 153 -11.81 19.87 0.73
N ALA A 154 -10.96 18.87 0.92
CA ALA A 154 -10.32 18.14 -0.17
C ALA A 154 -11.34 17.27 -0.92
N LEU A 155 -11.18 17.13 -2.25
CA LEU A 155 -11.95 16.13 -3.01
C LEU A 155 -11.62 14.73 -2.47
N THR A 156 -12.59 14.07 -1.87
CA THR A 156 -12.39 12.77 -1.22
C THR A 156 -12.78 11.62 -2.15
N VAL A 157 -11.82 10.78 -2.52
CA VAL A 157 -12.00 9.56 -3.31
C VAL A 157 -11.73 8.36 -2.43
N PHE A 158 -12.68 7.43 -2.41
CA PHE A 158 -12.57 6.17 -1.68
C PHE A 158 -12.58 5.00 -2.65
N ASP A 159 -11.53 4.19 -2.61
CA ASP A 159 -11.47 2.90 -3.30
C ASP A 159 -11.84 1.79 -2.30
N PRO A 160 -13.05 1.18 -2.42
CA PRO A 160 -13.56 0.20 -1.46
C PRO A 160 -12.92 -1.19 -1.66
N ALA A 161 -11.60 -1.26 -1.83
CA ALA A 161 -10.86 -2.48 -2.07
C ALA A 161 -9.77 -2.72 -1.00
N PRO A 162 -9.56 -3.98 -0.58
CA PRO A 162 -10.29 -5.19 -0.97
C PRO A 162 -11.70 -5.26 -0.35
N TYR A 163 -12.62 -5.98 -1.01
CA TYR A 163 -13.91 -6.32 -0.42
C TYR A 163 -13.73 -7.42 0.63
N THR A 164 -14.16 -7.14 1.86
CA THR A 164 -14.30 -8.15 2.92
C THR A 164 -15.79 -8.37 3.19
N ALA A 165 -16.29 -9.58 2.89
CA ALA A 165 -17.67 -9.99 3.12
C ALA A 165 -17.97 -10.26 4.60
#